data_AF-A0A1Z4NDG9-F1
#
_entry.id   AF-A0A1Z4NDG9-F1
#
_cell.length_a   1.000
_cell.length_b   1.000
_cell.length_c   1.000
_cell.angle_alpha   90.00
_cell.angle_beta   90.00
_cell.angle_gamma   90.00
#
_symmetry.space_group_name_H-M   'P 1'
#
loop_
_entity.id
_entity.type
_entity.pdbx_description
1 polymer ?
#
loop_
_entity_poly.entity_id
_entity_poly.type
_entity_poly.pdbx_seq_one_letter_code
_entity_poly.pdbx_strand_id
1 'polypeptide(L)'
;MMNSVVGIIISLIVAIWVSAIAIIAFQNPNNVSLKFLGMESIQLPFGVLLSFCASGGMVGMAILELILRASNSRHNLSRDDDPDFFTDDEVY
;
A
#
# COMPACT_ATOMS: atom_id res chain seq x y z
N MET A 1 20.84 -2.22 -11.36
CA MET A 1 21.64 -2.11 -10.12
C MET A 1 20.91 -1.29 -9.04
N MET A 2 20.27 -0.17 -9.38
CA MET A 2 19.46 0.63 -8.43
C MET A 2 18.28 -0.15 -7.81
N ASN A 3 17.63 -1.00 -8.59
CA ASN A 3 16.54 -1.89 -8.19
C ASN A 3 16.92 -2.90 -7.09
N SER A 4 18.16 -3.39 -7.07
CA SER A 4 18.64 -4.29 -6.01
C SER A 4 18.85 -3.55 -4.69
N VAL A 5 19.38 -2.32 -4.76
CA VAL A 5 19.57 -1.45 -3.59
C VAL A 5 18.23 -1.08 -2.96
N VAL A 6 17.22 -0.77 -3.78
CA VAL A 6 15.85 -0.50 -3.32
C VAL A 6 15.27 -1.71 -2.58
N GLY A 7 15.45 -2.93 -3.09
CA GLY A 7 15.00 -4.15 -2.42
C GLY A 7 15.65 -4.36 -1.04
N ILE A 8 16.96 -4.09 -0.93
CA ILE A 8 17.71 -4.18 0.33
C ILE A 8 17.21 -3.15 1.34
N ILE A 9 16.98 -1.90 0.91
CA ILE A 9 16.47 -0.82 1.77
C ILE A 9 15.08 -1.17 2.30
N ILE A 10 14.18 -1.63 1.42
CA ILE A 10 12.82 -2.03 1.82
C ILE A 10 12.88 -3.19 2.83
N SER A 11 13.70 -4.21 2.55
CA SER A 11 13.93 -5.33 3.46
C SER A 11 14.44 -4.87 4.84
N LEU A 12 15.38 -3.93 4.88
CA LEU A 12 15.92 -3.40 6.12
C LEU A 12 14.85 -2.66 6.93
N ILE A 13 14.04 -1.82 6.27
CA ILE A 13 12.94 -1.09 6.90
C ILE A 13 11.93 -2.07 7.51
N VAL A 14 11.55 -3.11 6.76
CA VAL A 14 10.62 -4.14 7.26
C VAL A 14 11.21 -4.90 8.45
N ALA A 15 12.49 -5.28 8.39
CA ALA A 15 13.16 -5.97 9.49
C ALA A 15 13.23 -5.12 10.77
N ILE A 16 13.53 -3.82 10.63
CA ILE A 16 13.52 -2.86 11.75
C ILE A 16 12.11 -2.74 12.32
N TRP A 17 11.08 -2.63 11.47
CA TRP A 17 9.68 -2.56 11.88
C TRP A 17 9.24 -3.80 12.67
N VAL A 18 9.53 -5.00 12.17
CA VAL A 18 9.21 -6.26 12.84
C VAL A 18 9.92 -6.36 14.19
N SER A 19 11.20 -5.97 14.25
CA SER A 19 11.98 -5.97 15.48
C SER A 19 11.41 -4.98 16.51
N ALA A 20 11.04 -3.77 16.08
CA ALA A 20 10.40 -2.79 16.94
C ALA A 20 9.08 -3.31 17.52
N ILE A 21 8.22 -3.91 16.69
CA ILE A 21 6.95 -4.52 17.13
C ILE A 21 7.22 -5.61 18.18
N ALA A 22 8.20 -6.49 17.95
CA ALA A 22 8.56 -7.56 18.87
C ALA A 22 9.09 -7.04 20.21
N ILE A 23 10.00 -6.06 20.18
CA ILE A 23 10.57 -5.44 21.39
C ILE A 23 9.48 -4.74 22.20
N ILE A 24 8.66 -3.93 21.53
CA ILE A 24 7.56 -3.22 22.18
C ILE A 24 6.55 -4.22 22.76
N ALA A 25 6.23 -5.30 22.05
CA ALA A 25 5.35 -6.36 22.56
C ALA A 25 5.92 -7.05 23.81
N PHE A 26 7.22 -7.32 23.81
CA PHE A 26 7.90 -7.95 24.94
C PHE A 26 8.00 -7.03 26.17
N GLN A 27 8.25 -5.73 25.94
CA GLN A 27 8.41 -4.75 27.00
C GLN A 27 7.09 -4.21 27.56
N ASN A 28 5.96 -4.44 26.88
CA ASN A 28 4.63 -4.04 27.34
C ASN A 28 3.82 -5.28 27.76
N PRO A 29 4.07 -5.84 28.97
CA PRO A 29 3.30 -6.96 29.50
C PRO A 29 1.85 -6.57 29.84
N ASN A 30 1.52 -5.27 29.78
CA ASN A 30 0.19 -4.77 30.04
C ASN A 30 -0.72 -5.09 28.86
N ASN A 31 -1.73 -5.91 29.13
CA ASN A 31 -2.76 -6.21 28.14
C ASN A 31 -3.69 -5.01 27.97
N VAL A 32 -3.89 -4.59 26.71
CA VAL A 32 -4.83 -3.53 26.40
C VAL A 32 -6.23 -4.12 26.45
N SER A 33 -7.07 -3.60 27.34
CA SER A 33 -8.46 -4.00 27.44
C SER A 33 -9.24 -3.34 26.30
N LEU A 34 -9.42 -4.06 25.20
CA LEU A 34 -10.36 -3.65 24.16
C LEU A 34 -11.75 -4.15 24.55
N LYS A 35 -12.62 -3.21 24.94
CA LYS A 35 -14.07 -3.46 24.94
C LYS A 35 -14.51 -3.52 23.48
N PHE A 36 -14.72 -4.72 22.95
CA PHE A 36 -15.29 -4.89 21.62
C PHE A 36 -16.72 -4.36 21.62
N LEU A 37 -16.91 -3.10 21.21
CA LEU A 37 -18.20 -2.43 20.95
C LEU A 37 -19.39 -2.93 21.82
N GLY A 38 -19.20 -3.03 23.15
CA GLY A 38 -20.27 -3.38 24.10
C GLY A 38 -20.30 -4.82 24.66
N MET A 39 -19.46 -5.75 24.19
CA MET A 39 -19.40 -7.13 24.71
C MET A 39 -17.96 -7.51 25.06
N GLU A 40 -17.78 -7.99 26.29
CA GLU A 40 -16.56 -8.47 26.99
C GLU A 40 -15.19 -7.85 26.68
N SER A 41 -14.46 -7.57 27.76
CA SER A 41 -13.08 -7.08 27.70
C SER A 41 -12.14 -8.24 27.40
N ILE A 42 -11.78 -8.42 26.12
CA ILE A 42 -10.66 -9.28 25.78
C ILE A 42 -9.35 -8.48 25.94
N GLN A 43 -8.47 -9.06 26.74
CA GLN A 43 -7.13 -8.55 26.98
C GLN A 43 -6.25 -8.92 25.79
N LEU A 44 -6.03 -7.96 24.88
CA LEU A 44 -5.17 -8.15 23.72
C LEU A 44 -3.74 -7.67 24.04
N PRO A 45 -2.70 -8.47 23.72
CA PRO A 45 -1.33 -8.02 23.83
C PRO A 45 -1.08 -6.82 22.92
N PHE A 46 -0.34 -5.82 23.40
CA PHE A 46 -0.06 -4.61 22.64
C PHE A 46 0.59 -4.89 21.28
N GLY A 47 1.44 -5.93 21.21
CA GLY A 47 2.05 -6.39 19.96
C GLY A 47 1.05 -6.85 18.90
N VAL A 48 -0.03 -7.52 19.33
CA VAL A 48 -1.08 -8.00 18.41
C VAL A 48 -1.79 -6.79 17.79
N LEU A 49 -2.13 -5.79 18.59
CA LEU A 49 -2.78 -4.57 18.10
C LEU A 49 -1.89 -3.80 17.12
N LEU A 50 -0.59 -3.67 17.41
CA LEU A 50 0.35 -3.00 16.50
C LEU A 50 0.50 -3.76 15.18
N SER A 51 0.62 -5.09 15.24
CA SER A 51 0.74 -5.93 14.04
C SER A 51 -0.51 -5.86 13.17
N PHE A 52 -1.70 -5.79 13.79
CA PHE A 52 -2.96 -5.65 13.09
C PHE A 52 -3.08 -4.29 12.40
N CYS A 53 -2.71 -3.21 13.08
CA CYS A 53 -2.70 -1.86 12.50
C CYS A 53 -1.67 -1.74 11.35
N ALA A 54 -0.45 -2.24 11.56
CA ALA A 54 0.61 -2.23 10.56
C ALA A 54 0.22 -3.00 9.30
N SER A 55 -0.22 -4.27 9.45
CA SER A 55 -0.65 -5.09 8.32
C SER A 55 -1.90 -4.53 7.65
N GLY A 56 -2.89 -4.06 8.42
CA GLY A 56 -4.09 -3.41 7.91
C GLY A 56 -3.78 -2.16 7.09
N GLY A 57 -2.85 -1.32 7.57
CA GLY A 57 -2.38 -0.14 6.83
C GLY A 57 -1.66 -0.51 5.52
N MET A 58 -0.80 -1.53 5.54
CA MET A 58 -0.11 -2.00 4.34
C MET A 58 -1.08 -2.58 3.31
N VAL A 59 -2.02 -3.42 3.73
CA VAL A 59 -3.06 -3.99 2.86
C VAL A 59 -3.98 -2.88 2.34
N GLY A 60 -4.38 -1.94 3.20
CA GLY A 60 -5.20 -0.79 2.82
C GLY A 60 -4.55 0.08 1.74
N MET A 61 -3.25 0.38 1.88
CA MET A 61 -2.50 1.12 0.87
C MET A 61 -2.36 0.34 -0.44
N ALA A 62 -2.12 -0.98 -0.38
CA ALA A 62 -2.06 -1.81 -1.58
C ALA A 62 -3.40 -1.83 -2.34
N ILE A 63 -4.52 -1.90 -1.62
CA ILE A 63 -5.86 -1.81 -2.21
C ILE A 63 -6.11 -0.40 -2.79
N LEU A 64 -5.69 0.65 -2.08
CA LEU A 64 -5.84 2.03 -2.56
C LEU A 64 -5.05 2.28 -3.86
N GLU A 65 -3.80 1.84 -3.93
CA GLU A 65 -3.01 1.90 -5.16
C GLU A 65 -3.66 1.14 -6.31
N LEU A 66 -4.23 -0.04 -6.04
CA LEU A 66 -4.95 -0.83 -7.05
C LEU A 66 -6.15 -0.06 -7.60
N ILE A 67 -6.94 0.57 -6.73
CA ILE A 67 -8.10 1.39 -7.12
C ILE A 67 -7.66 2.62 -7.92
N LEU A 68 -6.63 3.34 -7.46
CA LEU A 68 -6.10 4.53 -8.15
C LEU A 68 -5.55 4.18 -9.54
N ARG A 69 -4.81 3.07 -9.67
CA ARG A 69 -4.31 2.57 -10.97
C ARG A 69 -5.43 2.12 -11.90
N ALA A 70 -6.46 1.46 -11.38
CA ALA A 70 -7.62 1.06 -12.17
C ALA A 70 -8.39 2.29 -12.71
N SER A 71 -8.49 3.36 -11.92
CA SER A 71 -9.09 4.63 -12.35
C SER A 71 -8.27 5.33 -13.44
N ASN A 72 -6.94 5.32 -13.31
CA ASN A 72 -6.04 6.01 -14.24
C ASN A 72 -5.91 5.33 -15.62
N SER A 73 -6.45 4.11 -15.78
CA SER A 73 -6.41 3.36 -17.05
C SER A 73 -7.40 3.85 -18.12
N ARG A 74 -8.22 4.89 -17.85
CA ARG A 74 -9.16 5.46 -18.83
C ARG A 74 -8.67 6.70 -19.58
N HIS A 75 -7.48 7.22 -19.28
CA HIS A 75 -7.00 8.49 -19.86
C HIS A 75 -5.79 8.31 -20.81
N ASN A 76 -5.73 7.21 -21.54
CA ASN A 76 -4.78 7.03 -22.64
C ASN A 76 -5.41 6.36 -23.87
N LEU A 77 -6.71 6.58 -24.06
CA LEU A 77 -7.46 6.20 -25.26
C LEU A 77 -8.09 7.44 -25.91
N SER A 78 -7.33 8.52 -25.94
CA SER A 78 -7.51 9.66 -26.84
C SER A 78 -6.13 9.87 -27.48
N ARG A 79 -5.91 9.92 -28.78
CA ARG A 79 -6.78 9.85 -29.95
C ARG A 79 -5.77 9.95 -31.11
N ASP A 80 -5.10 8.86 -31.45
CA ASP A 80 -4.38 8.73 -32.74
C ASP A 80 -5.43 8.49 -33.83
N ASP A 81 -6.39 9.41 -33.94
CA ASP A 81 -7.15 9.56 -35.17
C ASP A 81 -6.37 10.61 -35.95
N ASP A 82 -5.35 10.18 -36.69
CA ASP A 82 -4.80 10.95 -37.80
C ASP A 82 -5.90 11.04 -38.87
N PRO A 83 -6.56 12.19 -39.12
CA PRO A 83 -7.26 12.35 -40.38
C PRO A 83 -6.21 12.70 -41.44
N ASP A 84 -5.48 11.68 -41.91
CA ASP A 84 -4.91 11.68 -43.26
C ASP A 84 -6.09 11.63 -44.25
N PHE A 85 -6.87 12.72 -44.32
CA PHE A 85 -8.11 12.82 -45.10
C PHE A 85 -8.08 13.93 -46.15
N PHE A 86 -6.93 14.54 -46.46
CA PHE A 86 -6.86 15.37 -47.67
C PHE A 86 -5.56 15.13 -48.43
N THR A 87 -5.60 14.11 -49.28
CA THR A 87 -5.13 14.25 -50.66
C THR A 87 -5.73 15.52 -51.26
N ASP A 88 -4.90 16.49 -51.59
CA ASP A 88 -5.04 17.16 -52.88
C ASP A 88 -3.63 17.30 -53.46
N ASP A 89 -3.41 16.54 -54.52
CA ASP A 89 -2.34 16.74 -55.47
C ASP A 89 -2.49 18.16 -56.05
N GLU A 90 -1.80 19.16 -55.49
CA GLU A 90 -1.49 20.36 -56.27
C GLU A 90 -0.32 20.05 -57.20
N VAL A 91 -0.71 19.66 -58.41
CA VAL A 91 0.11 19.54 -59.60
C VAL A 91 0.41 20.96 -60.14
N TYR A 92 1.70 21.17 -60.47
CA TYR A 92 2.38 22.30 -61.16
C TYR A 92 3.01 23.42 -60.33
#